data_AF-A0A1T4NDQ6-F1
#
_entry.id   AF-A0A1T4NDQ6-F1
#
_cell.length_a   1.000
_cell.length_b   1.000
_cell.length_c   1.000
_cell.angle_alpha   90.00
_cell.angle_beta   90.00
_cell.angle_gamma   90.00
#
_symmetry.space_group_name_H-M   'P 1'
#
loop_
_entity.id
_entity.type
_entity.pdbx_description
1 polymer ?
#
loop_
_entity_poly.entity_id
_entity_poly.type
_entity_poly.pdbx_seq_one_letter_code
_entity_poly.pdbx_strand_id
1 'polypeptide(L)'
;MAKKEKIKTKKEIPAKDMVKYTARDFGQEYIMKRKMVRAIVLSILSLIALAVFVALYIAETAKVKEKFRQQYRKSLDTFSMDLDNYLNADGDFEFRYRVLLSDISNVNAFVFLVDDYEDKQKSINGLYTVFIKYPEQTQKRLDEVAVFIKDVIANLDKGYEEMDKFVESIDKKGY
;
A
#
# COMPACT_ATOMS: atom_id res chain seq x y z
N MET A 1 8.22 8.20 102.02
CA MET A 1 9.34 7.36 101.53
C MET A 1 8.85 6.61 100.29
N ALA A 2 9.19 7.05 99.07
CA ALA A 2 10.21 6.44 98.18
C ALA A 2 9.96 4.94 97.92
N LYS A 3 9.76 4.43 96.69
CA LYS A 3 10.57 4.62 95.48
C LYS A 3 9.71 4.53 94.20
N LYS A 4 9.87 5.48 93.27
CA LYS A 4 9.50 5.33 91.86
C LYS A 4 10.65 4.60 91.14
N GLU A 5 10.37 3.46 90.54
CA GLU A 5 11.26 2.80 89.58
C GLU A 5 11.29 3.63 88.30
N LYS A 6 12.47 4.17 87.95
CA LYS A 6 12.69 4.86 86.68
C LYS A 6 12.96 3.82 85.59
N ILE A 7 11.98 3.61 84.73
CA ILE A 7 12.19 2.96 83.42
C ILE A 7 13.15 3.85 82.63
N LYS A 8 14.33 3.32 82.28
CA LYS A 8 15.26 3.97 81.35
C LYS A 8 14.63 3.96 79.95
N THR A 9 14.03 5.06 79.54
CA THR A 9 13.63 5.29 78.16
C THR A 9 14.89 5.35 77.27
N LYS A 10 14.95 4.46 76.27
CA LYS A 10 15.93 4.54 75.18
C LYS A 10 15.85 5.94 74.57
N LYS A 11 16.98 6.64 74.48
CA LYS A 11 17.07 7.87 73.67
C LYS A 11 16.67 7.52 72.24
N GLU A 12 15.56 8.07 71.78
CA GLU A 12 15.18 8.02 70.37
C GLU A 12 16.22 8.82 69.59
N ILE A 13 16.98 8.12 68.75
CA ILE A 13 17.90 8.73 67.80
C ILE A 13 17.01 9.36 66.70
N PRO A 14 17.14 10.66 66.39
CA PRO A 14 16.31 11.30 65.39
C PRO A 14 16.48 10.63 64.02
N ALA A 15 15.37 10.41 63.30
CA ALA A 15 15.34 9.68 62.02
C ALA A 15 16.31 10.22 60.95
N LYS A 16 16.73 11.48 61.08
CA LYS A 16 17.77 12.13 60.26
C LYS A 16 19.13 11.42 60.32
N ASP A 17 19.44 10.73 61.42
CA ASP A 17 20.75 10.09 61.64
C ASP A 17 20.73 8.57 61.38
N MET A 18 19.61 8.00 60.89
CA MET A 18 19.45 6.54 60.72
C MET A 18 19.79 5.98 59.33
N VAL A 19 20.31 6.78 58.38
CA VAL A 19 20.77 6.23 57.10
C VAL A 19 22.21 6.66 56.82
N LYS A 20 23.17 5.90 57.35
CA LYS A 20 24.54 5.94 56.87
C LYS A 20 24.60 5.21 55.53
N TYR A 21 24.58 5.96 54.44
CA TYR A 21 24.86 5.44 53.11
C TYR A 21 26.23 4.75 53.12
N THR A 22 26.29 3.50 52.67
CA THR A 22 27.55 2.79 52.49
C THR A 22 28.15 3.12 51.12
N ALA A 23 29.48 3.00 50.95
CA ALA A 23 30.12 3.16 49.64
C ALA A 23 29.52 2.24 48.56
N ARG A 24 28.91 1.11 48.98
CA ARG A 24 28.17 0.19 48.11
C ARG A 24 26.89 0.81 47.54
N ASP A 25 26.15 1.56 48.34
CA ASP A 25 24.89 2.20 47.94
C ASP A 25 25.14 3.33 46.94
N PHE A 26 26.17 4.15 47.17
CA PHE A 26 26.62 5.17 46.20
C PHE A 26 27.09 4.56 44.88
N GLY A 27 27.81 3.43 44.93
CA GLY A 27 28.24 2.69 43.74
C GLY A 27 27.07 2.14 42.93
N GLN A 28 26.05 1.59 43.59
CA GLN A 28 24.83 1.09 42.93
C GLN A 28 24.00 2.21 42.32
N GLU A 29 23.84 3.34 43.01
CA GLU A 29 23.12 4.51 42.49
C GLU A 29 23.79 5.09 41.24
N TYR A 30 25.13 5.18 41.23
CA TYR A 30 25.90 5.63 40.07
C TYR A 30 25.72 4.70 38.87
N ILE A 31 25.76 3.38 39.09
CA ILE A 31 25.54 2.38 38.04
C ILE A 31 24.12 2.47 37.48
N MET A 32 23.10 2.64 38.35
CA MET A 32 21.71 2.82 37.92
C MET A 32 21.52 4.09 37.10
N LYS A 33 22.05 5.23 37.55
CA LYS A 33 21.97 6.51 36.80
C LYS A 33 22.64 6.39 35.43
N ARG A 34 23.82 5.76 35.34
CA ARG A 34 24.51 5.53 34.05
C ARG A 34 23.70 4.62 33.12
N LYS A 35 23.08 3.55 33.63
CA LYS A 35 22.19 2.69 32.84
C LYS A 35 20.94 3.43 32.37
N MET A 36 20.37 4.29 33.21
CA MET A 36 19.21 5.11 32.87
C MET A 36 19.53 6.12 31.76
N VAL A 37 20.65 6.83 31.85
CA VAL A 37 21.11 7.75 30.79
C VAL A 37 21.34 7.00 29.48
N ARG A 38 21.99 5.83 29.51
CA ARG A 38 22.16 5.00 28.30
C ARG A 38 20.82 4.57 27.71
N ALA A 39 19.87 4.14 28.54
CA ALA A 39 18.53 3.77 28.08
C ALA A 39 17.78 4.95 27.46
N ILE A 40 17.88 6.14 28.04
CA ILE A 40 17.28 7.38 27.49
C ILE A 40 17.90 7.70 26.12
N VAL A 41 19.23 7.68 26.01
CA VAL A 41 19.91 7.94 24.73
C VAL A 41 19.50 6.93 23.66
N LEU A 42 19.46 5.63 24.01
CA LEU A 42 19.00 4.59 23.09
C LEU A 42 17.54 4.80 22.68
N SER A 43 16.66 5.16 23.62
CA SER A 43 15.26 5.44 23.33
C SER A 43 15.09 6.63 22.37
N ILE A 44 15.85 7.71 22.57
CA ILE A 44 15.84 8.87 21.66
C ILE A 44 16.34 8.45 20.27
N LEU A 45 17.43 7.69 20.17
CA LEU A 45 17.94 7.20 18.89
C LEU A 45 16.93 6.30 18.17
N SER A 46 16.26 5.40 18.90
CA SER A 46 15.20 4.56 18.35
C SER A 46 14.01 5.37 17.85
N LEU A 47 13.59 6.42 18.58
CA LEU A 47 12.52 7.33 18.14
C LEU A 47 12.89 8.08 16.87
N ILE A 48 14.12 8.59 16.77
CA ILE A 48 14.61 9.26 15.56
C ILE A 48 14.63 8.26 14.38
N ALA A 49 15.15 7.05 14.59
CA ALA A 49 15.19 6.02 13.56
C ALA A 49 13.78 5.64 13.06
N LEU A 50 12.82 5.49 13.98
CA LEU A 50 11.42 5.21 13.64
C LEU A 50 10.81 6.36 12.82
N ALA A 51 11.03 7.61 13.22
CA ALA A 51 10.51 8.77 12.50
C ALA A 51 11.07 8.84 11.06
N VAL A 52 12.38 8.62 10.89
CA VAL A 52 13.02 8.55 9.58
C VAL A 52 12.46 7.39 8.75
N PHE A 53 12.27 6.22 9.35
CA PHE A 53 11.70 5.06 8.67
C PHE A 53 10.28 5.33 8.17
N VAL A 54 9.42 5.92 9.00
CA VAL A 54 8.04 6.28 8.60
C VAL A 54 8.06 7.29 7.45
N ALA A 55 8.91 8.31 7.51
CA ALA A 55 9.03 9.30 6.45
C ALA A 55 9.49 8.68 5.12
N LEU A 56 10.51 7.79 5.17
CA LEU A 56 10.98 7.07 3.99
C LEU A 56 9.92 6.11 3.44
N TYR A 57 9.17 5.43 4.31
CA TYR A 57 8.09 4.55 3.91
C TYR A 57 7.01 5.31 3.14
N ILE A 58 6.52 6.43 3.66
CA ILE A 58 5.52 7.27 2.98
C ILE A 58 6.04 7.74 1.61
N ALA A 59 7.30 8.20 1.55
CA ALA A 59 7.91 8.66 0.31
C ALA A 59 8.03 7.54 -0.74
N GLU A 60 8.42 6.34 -0.32
CA GLU A 60 8.55 5.20 -1.22
C GLU A 60 7.19 4.68 -1.68
N THR A 61 6.20 4.62 -0.79
CA THR A 61 4.81 4.30 -1.13
C THR A 61 4.27 5.25 -2.21
N ALA A 62 4.49 6.56 -2.07
CA ALA A 62 4.05 7.54 -3.08
C ALA A 62 4.71 7.31 -4.46
N LYS A 63 6.02 7.01 -4.48
CA LYS A 63 6.75 6.69 -5.72
C LYS A 63 6.23 5.41 -6.37
N VAL A 64 5.97 4.38 -5.58
CA VAL A 64 5.46 3.09 -6.08
C VAL A 64 4.07 3.26 -6.69
N LYS A 65 3.18 4.01 -6.04
CA LYS A 65 1.85 4.35 -6.59
C LYS A 65 1.95 5.05 -7.94
N GLU A 66 2.84 6.04 -8.05
CA GLU A 66 3.04 6.76 -9.30
C GLU A 66 3.59 5.84 -10.41
N LYS A 67 4.51 4.94 -10.08
CA LYS A 67 4.99 3.92 -11.03
C LYS A 67 3.87 3.01 -11.52
N PHE A 68 2.96 2.57 -10.66
CA PHE A 68 1.83 1.75 -11.11
C PHE A 68 0.88 2.51 -12.03
N ARG A 69 0.60 3.80 -11.76
CA ARG A 69 -0.18 4.65 -12.67
C ARG A 69 0.48 4.79 -14.03
N GLN A 70 1.80 4.97 -14.06
CA GLN A 70 2.57 5.03 -15.30
C GLN A 70 2.53 3.71 -16.07
N GLN A 71 2.69 2.58 -15.38
CA GLN A 71 2.63 1.26 -16.02
C GLN A 71 1.23 0.95 -16.53
N TYR A 72 0.18 1.31 -15.79
CA TYR A 72 -1.20 1.20 -16.26
C TYR A 72 -1.42 1.98 -17.57
N ARG A 73 -1.00 3.26 -17.61
CA ARG A 73 -1.10 4.08 -18.83
C ARG A 73 -0.31 3.48 -19.99
N LYS A 74 0.92 3.06 -19.75
CA LYS A 74 1.75 2.43 -20.78
C LYS A 74 1.12 1.14 -21.32
N SER A 75 0.53 0.32 -20.45
CA SER A 75 -0.18 -0.88 -20.88
C SER A 75 -1.43 -0.57 -21.69
N LEU A 76 -2.16 0.51 -21.36
CA LEU A 76 -3.28 0.99 -22.20
C LEU A 76 -2.79 1.43 -23.58
N ASP A 77 -1.68 2.18 -23.64
CA ASP A 77 -1.10 2.62 -24.92
C ASP A 77 -0.69 1.42 -25.78
N THR A 78 -0.02 0.42 -25.19
CA THR A 78 0.33 -0.83 -25.88
C THR A 78 -0.92 -1.57 -26.36
N PHE A 79 -1.93 -1.75 -25.51
CA PHE A 79 -3.18 -2.39 -25.90
C PHE A 79 -3.89 -1.64 -27.03
N SER A 80 -3.93 -0.30 -26.99
CA SER A 80 -4.50 0.51 -28.06
C SER A 80 -3.73 0.36 -29.37
N MET A 81 -2.39 0.33 -29.31
CA MET A 81 -1.55 0.12 -30.50
C MET A 81 -1.81 -1.26 -31.11
N ASP A 82 -1.92 -2.30 -30.29
CA ASP A 82 -2.17 -3.65 -30.77
C ASP A 82 -3.62 -3.86 -31.25
N LEU A 83 -4.59 -3.11 -30.72
CA LEU A 83 -5.93 -3.01 -31.29
C LEU A 83 -5.90 -2.43 -32.71
N ASP A 84 -5.21 -1.31 -32.90
CA ASP A 84 -5.04 -0.72 -34.22
C ASP A 84 -4.29 -1.69 -35.17
N ASN A 85 -3.27 -2.39 -34.67
CA ASN A 85 -2.56 -3.42 -35.45
C ASN A 85 -3.47 -4.60 -35.83
N TYR A 86 -4.40 -5.00 -34.97
CA TYR A 86 -5.38 -6.05 -35.27
C TYR A 86 -6.34 -5.60 -36.37
N LEU A 87 -6.91 -4.40 -36.24
CA LEU A 87 -7.93 -3.88 -37.16
C LEU A 87 -7.37 -3.60 -38.56
N ASN A 88 -6.08 -3.30 -38.67
CA ASN A 88 -5.42 -3.01 -39.94
C ASN A 88 -4.65 -4.20 -40.55
N ALA A 89 -4.76 -5.39 -39.97
CA ALA A 89 -3.98 -6.55 -40.40
C ALA A 89 -4.65 -7.36 -41.52
N ASP A 90 -3.82 -7.81 -42.47
CA ASP A 90 -4.19 -8.84 -43.45
C ASP A 90 -3.82 -10.24 -42.89
N GLY A 91 -4.65 -10.75 -41.98
CA GLY A 91 -4.56 -12.13 -41.47
C GLY A 91 -3.84 -12.31 -40.13
N ASP A 92 -3.73 -13.59 -39.73
CA ASP A 92 -3.24 -14.03 -38.41
C ASP A 92 -4.05 -13.49 -37.21
N PHE A 93 -5.36 -13.36 -37.42
CA PHE A 93 -6.30 -12.82 -36.42
C PHE A 93 -6.32 -13.63 -35.12
N GLU A 94 -6.05 -14.93 -35.16
CA GLU A 94 -6.01 -15.75 -33.94
C GLU A 94 -4.83 -15.37 -33.05
N PHE A 95 -3.61 -15.30 -33.62
CA PHE A 95 -2.42 -14.89 -32.87
C PHE A 95 -2.57 -13.46 -32.37
N ARG A 96 -3.02 -12.54 -33.22
CA ARG A 96 -3.22 -11.13 -32.84
C ARG A 96 -4.25 -10.99 -31.73
N TYR A 97 -5.32 -11.77 -31.73
CA TYR A 97 -6.27 -11.77 -30.61
C TYR A 97 -5.64 -12.26 -29.31
N ARG A 98 -4.73 -13.25 -29.37
CA ARG A 98 -3.97 -13.69 -28.17
C ARG A 98 -3.03 -12.61 -27.65
N VAL A 99 -2.44 -11.80 -28.53
CA VAL A 99 -1.66 -10.61 -28.14
C VAL A 99 -2.57 -9.62 -27.40
N LEU A 100 -3.72 -9.28 -28.00
CA LEU A 100 -4.72 -8.42 -27.35
C LEU A 100 -5.11 -8.93 -25.96
N LEU A 101 -5.36 -10.24 -25.82
CA LEU A 101 -5.67 -10.88 -24.53
C LEU A 101 -4.55 -10.71 -23.49
N SER A 102 -3.29 -10.84 -23.92
CA SER A 102 -2.13 -10.61 -23.06
C SER A 102 -2.06 -9.16 -22.60
N ASP A 103 -2.27 -8.21 -23.51
CA ASP A 103 -2.16 -6.78 -23.19
C ASP A 103 -3.27 -6.31 -22.26
N ILE A 104 -4.52 -6.69 -22.53
CA ILE A 104 -5.63 -6.36 -21.63
C ILE A 104 -5.46 -7.06 -20.25
N SER A 105 -4.85 -8.25 -20.21
CA SER A 105 -4.48 -8.89 -18.94
C SER A 105 -3.47 -8.03 -18.16
N ASN A 106 -2.49 -7.44 -18.84
CA ASN A 106 -1.53 -6.52 -18.22
C ASN A 106 -2.21 -5.23 -17.74
N VAL A 107 -3.11 -4.65 -18.55
CA VAL A 107 -3.92 -3.48 -18.16
C VAL A 107 -4.73 -3.79 -16.90
N ASN A 108 -5.39 -4.94 -16.85
CA ASN A 108 -6.17 -5.40 -15.69
C ASN A 108 -5.30 -5.66 -14.45
N ALA A 109 -4.09 -6.19 -14.63
CA ALA A 109 -3.16 -6.39 -13.51
C ALA A 109 -2.67 -5.05 -12.93
N PHE A 110 -2.29 -4.09 -13.77
CA PHE A 110 -1.77 -2.80 -13.29
C PHE A 110 -2.86 -1.89 -12.73
N VAL A 111 -4.07 -1.85 -13.30
CA VAL A 111 -5.17 -1.04 -12.75
C VAL A 111 -5.51 -1.47 -11.32
N PHE A 112 -5.40 -2.76 -11.03
CA PHE A 112 -5.64 -3.32 -9.69
C PHE A 112 -4.62 -2.84 -8.65
N LEU A 113 -3.41 -2.48 -9.09
CA LEU A 113 -2.34 -1.96 -8.21
C LEU A 113 -2.39 -0.44 -8.04
N VAL A 114 -3.31 0.24 -8.72
CA VAL A 114 -3.51 1.68 -8.58
C VAL A 114 -4.56 1.94 -7.50
N ASP A 115 -4.13 2.62 -6.44
CA ASP A 115 -5.05 3.10 -5.40
C ASP A 115 -6.01 4.17 -5.96
N ASP A 116 -7.21 4.24 -5.35
CA ASP A 116 -8.30 5.16 -5.70
C ASP A 116 -8.93 4.93 -7.09
N TYR A 117 -8.75 3.73 -7.68
CA TYR A 117 -9.24 3.36 -9.01
C TYR A 117 -10.36 2.31 -8.99
N GLU A 118 -11.06 2.14 -7.88
CA GLU A 118 -12.02 1.04 -7.63
C GLU A 118 -13.05 0.86 -8.76
N ASP A 119 -13.63 1.94 -9.28
CA ASP A 119 -14.59 1.84 -10.38
C ASP A 119 -13.92 1.52 -11.72
N LYS A 120 -12.76 2.13 -12.00
CA LYS A 120 -11.95 1.83 -13.18
C LYS A 120 -11.47 0.38 -13.20
N GLN A 121 -11.16 -0.17 -12.02
CA GLN A 121 -10.79 -1.57 -11.85
C GLN A 121 -11.95 -2.49 -12.25
N LYS A 122 -13.19 -2.17 -11.85
CA LYS A 122 -14.38 -2.93 -12.25
C LYS A 122 -14.59 -2.88 -13.76
N SER A 123 -14.53 -1.71 -14.38
CA SER A 123 -14.75 -1.56 -15.83
C SER A 123 -13.71 -2.34 -16.64
N ILE A 124 -12.42 -2.17 -16.32
CA ILE A 124 -11.32 -2.90 -16.98
C ILE A 124 -11.44 -4.41 -16.74
N ASN A 125 -11.79 -4.83 -15.54
CA ASN A 125 -11.99 -6.25 -15.25
C ASN A 125 -13.17 -6.84 -16.01
N GLY A 126 -14.27 -6.08 -16.14
CA GLY A 126 -15.42 -6.43 -16.96
C GLY A 126 -15.02 -6.63 -18.42
N LEU A 127 -14.26 -5.69 -18.98
CA LEU A 127 -13.74 -5.79 -20.34
C LEU A 127 -12.82 -7.01 -20.52
N TYR A 128 -11.85 -7.19 -19.63
CA TYR A 128 -10.96 -8.35 -19.61
C TYR A 128 -11.73 -9.67 -19.58
N THR A 129 -12.78 -9.73 -18.75
CA THR A 129 -13.61 -10.92 -18.61
C THR A 129 -14.35 -11.26 -19.91
N VAL A 130 -14.91 -10.26 -20.61
CA VAL A 130 -15.63 -10.54 -21.87
C VAL A 130 -14.67 -10.91 -23.00
N PHE A 131 -13.46 -10.35 -23.02
CA PHE A 131 -12.40 -10.75 -23.93
C PHE A 131 -12.06 -12.26 -23.81
N ILE A 132 -12.01 -12.78 -22.58
CA ILE A 132 -11.74 -14.22 -22.34
C ILE A 132 -12.97 -15.09 -22.59
N LYS A 133 -14.12 -14.72 -22.02
CA LYS A 133 -15.29 -15.61 -21.97
C LYS A 133 -16.15 -15.58 -23.23
N TYR A 134 -16.16 -14.45 -23.93
CA TYR A 134 -17.01 -14.23 -25.10
C TYR A 134 -16.19 -13.68 -26.29
N PRO A 135 -15.15 -14.42 -26.74
CA PRO A 135 -14.24 -13.93 -27.77
C PRO A 135 -14.94 -13.71 -29.11
N GLU A 136 -15.93 -14.54 -29.47
CA GLU A 136 -16.65 -14.40 -30.75
C GLU A 136 -17.49 -13.12 -30.83
N GLN A 137 -18.05 -12.66 -29.70
CA GLN A 137 -18.81 -11.41 -29.64
C GLN A 137 -17.86 -10.21 -29.59
N THR A 138 -16.76 -10.34 -28.85
CA THR A 138 -15.77 -9.28 -28.64
C THR A 138 -14.97 -8.99 -29.90
N GLN A 139 -14.49 -10.02 -30.61
CA GLN A 139 -13.70 -9.89 -31.85
C GLN A 139 -14.44 -9.12 -32.94
N LYS A 140 -15.77 -9.26 -33.04
CA LYS A 140 -16.59 -8.59 -34.05
C LYS A 140 -16.78 -7.11 -33.81
N ARG A 141 -16.43 -6.62 -32.61
CA ARG A 141 -16.70 -5.25 -32.14
C ARG A 141 -15.45 -4.58 -31.59
N LEU A 142 -14.26 -5.00 -32.06
CA LEU A 142 -12.98 -4.43 -31.62
C LEU A 142 -12.78 -2.98 -32.06
N ASP A 143 -13.52 -2.52 -33.07
CA ASP A 143 -13.61 -1.13 -33.48
C ASP A 143 -14.24 -0.25 -32.38
N GLU A 144 -15.33 -0.71 -31.75
CA GLU A 144 -15.92 -0.04 -30.59
C GLU A 144 -14.93 0.01 -29.42
N VAL A 145 -14.22 -1.10 -29.18
CA VAL A 145 -13.19 -1.19 -28.14
C VAL A 145 -12.07 -0.18 -28.36
N ALA A 146 -11.58 -0.06 -29.60
CA ALA A 146 -10.52 0.88 -29.93
C ALA A 146 -10.92 2.34 -29.65
N VAL A 147 -12.20 2.70 -29.87
CA VAL A 147 -12.70 4.06 -29.62
C VAL A 147 -12.68 4.39 -28.13
N PHE A 148 -13.34 3.58 -27.29
CA PHE A 148 -13.43 3.93 -25.87
C PHE A 148 -12.08 3.76 -25.15
N ILE A 149 -11.18 2.89 -25.62
CA ILE A 149 -9.80 2.81 -25.08
C ILE A 149 -9.02 4.08 -25.40
N LYS A 150 -9.16 4.66 -26.60
CA LYS A 150 -8.56 5.96 -26.94
C LYS A 150 -9.11 7.08 -26.06
N ASP A 151 -10.41 7.06 -25.74
CA ASP A 151 -11.02 8.00 -24.81
C ASP A 151 -10.46 7.85 -23.38
N VAL A 152 -10.26 6.62 -22.90
CA VAL A 152 -9.62 6.35 -21.61
C VAL A 152 -8.19 6.90 -21.57
N ILE A 153 -7.39 6.69 -22.62
CA ILE A 153 -6.02 7.22 -22.74
C ILE A 153 -6.03 8.76 -22.74
N ALA A 154 -7.01 9.36 -23.43
CA ALA A 154 -7.23 10.81 -23.44
C ALA A 154 -7.75 11.37 -22.10
N ASN A 155 -7.95 10.51 -21.09
CA ASN A 155 -8.52 10.84 -19.77
C ASN A 155 -9.93 11.45 -19.87
N LEU A 156 -10.74 10.96 -20.81
CA LEU A 156 -12.15 11.33 -20.94
C LEU A 156 -13.00 10.32 -20.17
N ASP A 157 -13.82 10.81 -19.23
CA ASP A 157 -14.63 9.94 -18.35
C ASP A 157 -15.58 9.02 -19.13
N LYS A 158 -16.07 9.48 -20.29
CA LYS A 158 -16.92 8.70 -21.20
C LYS A 158 -16.29 7.36 -21.63
N GLY A 159 -14.96 7.24 -21.65
CA GLY A 159 -14.30 6.01 -22.10
C GLY A 159 -14.61 4.81 -21.20
N TYR A 160 -14.68 5.01 -19.88
CA TYR A 160 -15.07 3.93 -18.96
C TYR A 160 -16.58 3.66 -19.00
N GLU A 161 -17.41 4.69 -19.16
CA GLU A 161 -18.86 4.51 -19.31
C GLU A 161 -19.23 3.71 -20.57
N GLU A 162 -18.57 4.00 -21.68
CA GLU A 162 -18.76 3.27 -22.95
C GLU A 162 -18.24 1.83 -22.85
N MET A 163 -17.13 1.61 -22.13
CA MET A 163 -16.63 0.28 -21.81
C MET A 163 -17.64 -0.53 -21.00
N ASP A 164 -18.27 0.06 -19.98
CA ASP A 164 -19.27 -0.62 -19.18
C ASP A 164 -20.52 -0.96 -20.00
N LYS A 165 -21.01 -0.03 -20.83
CA LYS A 165 -22.11 -0.29 -21.78
C LYS A 165 -21.78 -1.41 -22.75
N PHE A 166 -20.54 -1.44 -23.26
CA PHE A 166 -20.06 -2.53 -24.10
C PHE A 166 -20.16 -3.86 -23.35
N VAL A 167 -19.63 -3.95 -22.13
CA VAL A 167 -19.66 -5.16 -21.29
C VAL A 167 -21.08 -5.60 -20.94
N GLU A 168 -22.01 -4.67 -20.71
CA GLU A 168 -23.42 -4.95 -20.47
C GLU A 168 -24.15 -5.46 -21.71
N SER A 169 -23.76 -5.00 -22.89
CA SER A 169 -24.34 -5.40 -24.17
C SER A 169 -23.97 -6.82 -24.62
N ILE A 170 -22.91 -7.42 -24.05
CA ILE A 170 -22.52 -8.80 -24.33
C ILE A 170 -23.57 -9.76 -23.78
N ASP A 171 -24.06 -10.66 -24.63
CA ASP A 171 -24.99 -11.70 -24.18
C ASP A 171 -24.22 -12.74 -23.35
N LYS A 172 -24.34 -12.60 -22.03
CA LYS A 172 -23.72 -13.48 -21.04
C LYS A 172 -24.50 -14.77 -20.80
N LYS A 173 -25.74 -14.86 -21.29
CA LYS A 173 -26.64 -16.00 -21.09
C LYS A 173 -26.64 -16.98 -22.27
N GLY A 174 -26.01 -16.62 -23.39
CA GLY A 174 -25.85 -17.49 -24.55
C GLY A 174 -24.73 -18.52 -24.38
N TYR A 175 -24.93 -19.51 -23.49
CA TYR A 175 -24.36 -20.87 -23.56
C TYR A 175 -25.22 -21.84 -22.75
#